data_AF-A0A352JLB5-F1
#
_entry.id   AF-A0A352JLB5-F1
#
_cell.length_a   1.000
_cell.length_b   1.000
_cell.length_c   1.000
_cell.angle_alpha   90.00
_cell.angle_beta   90.00
_cell.angle_gamma   90.00
#
_symmetry.space_group_name_H-M   'P 1'
#
loop_
_entity.id
_entity.type
_entity.pdbx_description
1 polymer ?
#
loop_
_entity_poly.entity_id
_entity_poly.type
_entity_poly.pdbx_seq_one_letter_code
_entity_poly.pdbx_strand_id
1 'polypeptide(L)'
;MDDHPKKTTDAAADDLDDKLKEARLAMEGTEHAAKREAREKTEAVHSERESIKERLAGISKEKEELELAWITLDEKRASVRQTLMPLIEEEKKIEAQEAALEEKERINVVAEERQRIEKERYETQKKRRAVEEKKWEIENSFTKEEGGLEATAKAYQRLLDEEESLYGKLDALEK
;
A
#
# COMPACT_ATOMS: atom_id res chain seq x y z
N MET A 1 17.58 6.47 -61.21
CA MET A 1 18.32 7.64 -60.70
C MET A 1 17.26 8.61 -60.26
N ASP A 2 16.88 8.57 -58.99
CA ASP A 2 16.01 9.59 -58.38
C ASP A 2 16.56 9.81 -56.98
N ASP A 3 17.37 10.85 -56.85
CA ASP A 3 17.87 11.33 -55.58
C ASP A 3 17.11 12.63 -55.27
N HIS A 4 16.25 12.59 -54.26
CA HIS A 4 15.48 13.73 -53.78
C HIS A 4 16.04 14.13 -52.41
N PRO A 5 16.67 15.31 -52.26
CA PRO A 5 17.03 15.83 -50.95
C PRO A 5 15.85 16.63 -50.39
N LYS A 6 15.09 16.03 -49.46
CA LYS A 6 14.13 16.75 -48.61
C LYS A 6 14.51 16.53 -47.14
N LYS A 7 15.54 17.24 -46.65
CA LYS A 7 15.88 17.24 -45.21
C LYS A 7 16.69 18.45 -44.72
N THR A 8 16.69 19.56 -45.44
CA THR A 8 17.49 20.76 -45.09
C THR A 8 16.64 21.98 -44.69
N THR A 9 15.31 21.91 -44.80
CA THR A 9 14.42 23.06 -44.60
C THR A 9 14.01 23.27 -43.14
N ASP A 10 13.87 22.22 -42.34
CA ASP A 10 13.33 22.35 -40.96
C ASP A 10 14.37 22.93 -39.99
N ALA A 11 15.62 22.48 -40.05
CA ALA A 11 16.68 22.97 -39.16
C ALA A 11 17.08 24.44 -39.41
N ALA A 12 16.95 24.92 -40.65
CA ALA A 12 17.22 26.31 -41.00
C ALA A 12 16.05 27.25 -40.63
N ALA A 13 14.83 26.71 -40.51
CA ALA A 13 13.65 27.45 -40.07
C ALA A 13 13.67 27.66 -38.55
N ASP A 14 14.02 26.64 -37.77
CA ASP A 14 14.15 26.74 -36.30
C ASP A 14 15.27 27.74 -35.88
N ASP A 15 16.42 27.71 -36.57
CA ASP A 15 17.53 28.65 -36.31
C ASP A 15 17.18 30.11 -36.68
N LEU A 16 16.29 30.31 -37.66
CA LEU A 16 15.79 31.64 -38.01
C LEU A 16 14.78 32.16 -36.98
N ASP A 17 13.88 31.30 -36.49
CA ASP A 17 12.88 31.66 -35.48
C ASP A 17 13.53 32.02 -34.13
N ASP A 18 14.58 31.28 -33.73
CA ASP A 18 15.36 31.59 -32.53
C ASP A 18 16.07 32.94 -32.65
N LYS A 19 16.70 33.22 -33.80
CA LYS A 19 17.35 34.52 -34.08
C LYS A 19 16.34 35.68 -34.13
N LEU A 20 15.15 35.46 -34.68
CA LEU A 20 14.08 36.44 -34.69
C LEU A 20 13.52 36.71 -33.29
N LYS A 21 13.44 35.68 -32.44
CA LYS A 21 13.03 35.81 -31.03
C LYS A 21 14.07 36.60 -30.23
N GLU A 22 15.36 36.31 -30.42
CA GLU A 22 16.46 37.03 -29.78
C GLU A 22 16.50 38.50 -30.21
N ALA A 23 16.34 38.80 -31.50
CA ALA A 23 16.26 40.16 -32.02
C ALA A 23 15.05 40.93 -31.47
N ARG A 24 13.88 40.27 -31.31
CA ARG A 24 12.69 40.86 -30.68
C ARG A 24 12.93 41.21 -29.22
N LEU A 25 13.59 40.32 -28.46
CA LEU A 25 13.96 40.56 -27.07
C LEU A 25 14.97 41.71 -26.92
N ALA A 26 15.96 41.79 -27.82
CA ALA A 26 16.97 42.86 -27.81
C ALA A 26 16.39 44.25 -28.18
N MET A 27 15.31 44.29 -28.96
CA MET A 27 14.60 45.53 -29.32
C MET A 27 13.46 45.88 -28.36
N GLU A 28 13.16 45.00 -27.40
CA GLU A 28 12.10 45.21 -26.43
C GLU A 28 12.54 46.31 -25.43
N GLY A 29 11.86 47.45 -25.46
CA GLY A 29 12.11 48.53 -24.49
C GLY A 29 11.81 48.09 -23.06
N THR A 30 12.39 48.77 -22.07
CA THR A 30 12.31 48.40 -20.65
C THR A 30 10.89 48.20 -20.11
N GLU A 31 9.93 48.99 -20.57
CA GLU A 31 8.51 48.87 -20.16
C GLU A 31 7.85 47.59 -20.70
N HIS A 32 8.15 47.22 -21.95
CA HIS A 32 7.60 46.01 -22.57
C HIS A 32 8.25 44.75 -21.97
N ALA A 33 9.57 44.79 -21.75
CA ALA A 33 10.30 43.70 -21.10
C ALA A 33 9.75 43.43 -19.68
N ALA A 34 9.48 44.48 -18.90
CA ALA A 34 8.87 44.35 -17.58
C ALA A 34 7.43 43.79 -17.63
N LYS A 35 6.62 44.20 -18.61
CA LYS A 35 5.26 43.65 -18.83
C LYS A 35 5.30 42.17 -19.23
N ARG A 36 6.24 41.78 -20.09
CA ARG A 36 6.44 40.37 -20.49
C ARG A 36 6.89 39.54 -19.30
N GLU A 37 7.88 40.00 -18.55
CA GLU A 37 8.37 39.29 -17.36
C GLU A 37 7.27 39.12 -16.30
N ALA A 38 6.48 40.17 -16.05
CA ALA A 38 5.32 40.08 -15.15
C ALA A 38 4.30 39.05 -15.65
N ARG A 39 4.01 39.04 -16.95
CA ARG A 39 3.11 38.07 -17.58
C ARG A 39 3.63 36.64 -17.47
N GLU A 40 4.89 36.41 -17.81
CA GLU A 40 5.55 35.10 -17.70
C GLU A 40 5.54 34.60 -16.25
N LYS A 41 5.79 35.48 -15.29
CA LYS A 41 5.70 35.14 -13.86
C LYS A 41 4.27 34.77 -13.45
N THR A 42 3.26 35.50 -13.90
CA THR A 42 1.86 35.15 -13.61
C THR A 42 1.43 33.84 -14.27
N GLU A 43 1.85 33.59 -15.51
CA GLU A 43 1.58 32.34 -16.22
C GLU A 43 2.29 31.15 -15.54
N ALA A 44 3.53 31.33 -15.08
CA ALA A 44 4.27 30.33 -14.34
C ALA A 44 3.59 29.97 -13.00
N VAL A 45 3.20 30.98 -12.20
CA VAL A 45 2.47 30.77 -10.94
C VAL A 45 1.12 30.09 -11.18
N HIS A 46 0.42 30.47 -12.25
CA HIS A 46 -0.84 29.83 -12.62
C HIS A 46 -0.64 28.36 -13.01
N SER A 47 0.36 28.06 -13.83
CA SER A 47 0.70 26.69 -14.24
C SER A 47 1.08 25.82 -13.04
N GLU A 48 1.91 26.35 -12.13
CA GLU A 48 2.30 25.65 -10.92
C GLU A 48 1.08 25.36 -10.02
N ARG A 49 0.19 26.35 -9.85
CA ARG A 49 -1.06 26.18 -9.11
C ARG A 49 -1.94 25.07 -9.68
N GLU A 50 -2.15 25.04 -10.99
CA GLU A 50 -2.97 24.00 -11.62
C GLU A 50 -2.32 22.62 -11.52
N SER A 51 -0.98 22.53 -11.65
CA SER A 51 -0.25 21.28 -11.44
C SER A 51 -0.39 20.75 -10.00
N ILE A 52 -0.31 21.64 -9.00
CA ILE A 52 -0.53 21.27 -7.59
C ILE A 52 -1.96 20.76 -7.36
N LYS A 53 -2.97 21.44 -7.91
CA LYS A 53 -4.38 21.00 -7.80
C LYS A 53 -4.61 19.65 -8.46
N GLU A 54 -4.03 19.42 -9.63
CA GLU A 54 -4.11 18.13 -10.31
C GLU A 54 -3.49 17.02 -9.46
N ARG A 55 -2.32 17.28 -8.84
CA ARG A 55 -1.69 16.31 -7.95
C ARG A 55 -2.54 16.04 -6.69
N LEU A 56 -3.12 17.07 -6.07
CA LEU A 56 -4.03 16.92 -4.93
C LEU A 56 -5.26 16.07 -5.29
N ALA A 57 -5.84 16.26 -6.48
CA ALA A 57 -6.92 15.43 -6.97
C ALA A 57 -6.49 13.97 -7.19
N GLY A 58 -5.26 13.75 -7.67
CA GLY A 58 -4.64 12.42 -7.76
C GLY A 58 -4.48 11.74 -6.40
N ILE A 59 -3.92 12.47 -5.43
CA ILE A 59 -3.75 11.99 -4.05
C ILE A 59 -5.08 11.59 -3.43
N SER A 60 -6.14 12.37 -3.66
CA SER A 60 -7.49 12.03 -3.16
C SER A 60 -7.98 10.67 -3.68
N LYS A 61 -7.72 10.34 -4.94
CA LYS A 61 -8.09 9.04 -5.52
C LYS A 61 -7.23 7.91 -4.96
N GLU A 62 -5.92 8.13 -4.86
CA GLU A 62 -4.99 7.14 -4.29
C GLU A 62 -5.34 6.83 -2.82
N LYS A 63 -5.77 7.83 -2.04
CA LYS A 63 -6.26 7.63 -0.67
C LYS A 63 -7.54 6.80 -0.63
N GLU A 64 -8.51 7.09 -1.49
CA GLU A 64 -9.76 6.32 -1.59
C GLU A 64 -9.48 4.84 -1.90
N GLU A 65 -8.56 4.56 -2.82
CA GLU A 65 -8.12 3.19 -3.13
C GLU A 65 -7.50 2.49 -1.91
N LEU A 66 -6.65 3.19 -1.15
CA LEU A 66 -6.05 2.66 0.08
C LEU A 66 -7.08 2.46 1.20
N GLU A 67 -8.09 3.32 1.31
CA GLU A 67 -9.18 3.19 2.28
C GLU A 67 -10.03 1.94 1.98
N LEU A 68 -10.38 1.71 0.71
CA LEU A 68 -11.08 0.49 0.27
C LEU A 68 -10.24 -0.77 0.50
N ALA A 69 -8.94 -0.70 0.21
CA ALA A 69 -8.01 -1.79 0.50
C ALA A 69 -7.94 -2.08 2.00
N TRP A 70 -7.86 -1.04 2.84
CA TRP A 70 -7.84 -1.16 4.29
C TRP A 70 -9.10 -1.83 4.83
N ILE A 71 -10.29 -1.39 4.38
CA ILE A 71 -11.57 -2.00 4.77
C ILE A 71 -11.58 -3.49 4.44
N THR A 72 -11.17 -3.85 3.21
CA THR A 72 -11.11 -5.24 2.76
C THR A 72 -10.18 -6.08 3.63
N LEU A 73 -9.01 -5.53 3.99
CA LEU A 73 -8.04 -6.21 4.85
C LEU A 73 -8.54 -6.35 6.28
N ASP A 74 -9.22 -5.34 6.82
CA ASP A 74 -9.79 -5.37 8.17
C ASP A 74 -10.94 -6.38 8.29
N GLU A 75 -11.81 -6.46 7.28
CA GLU A 75 -12.87 -7.48 7.20
C GLU A 75 -12.28 -8.90 7.19
N LYS A 76 -11.24 -9.14 6.39
CA LYS A 76 -10.53 -10.42 6.39
C LYS A 76 -9.89 -10.72 7.74
N ARG A 77 -9.25 -9.73 8.37
CA ARG A 77 -8.65 -9.86 9.70
C ARG A 77 -9.69 -10.25 10.74
N ALA A 78 -10.87 -9.63 10.70
CA ALA A 78 -11.98 -9.96 11.59
C ALA A 78 -12.50 -11.39 11.36
N SER A 79 -12.68 -11.79 10.09
CA SER A 79 -13.09 -13.15 9.72
C SER A 79 -12.09 -14.21 10.20
N VAL A 80 -10.79 -13.96 10.02
CA VAL A 80 -9.74 -14.86 10.49
C VAL A 80 -9.74 -14.99 12.02
N ARG A 81 -9.99 -13.90 12.75
CA ARG A 81 -10.13 -13.97 14.22
C ARG A 81 -11.34 -14.81 14.64
N GLN A 82 -12.45 -14.71 13.92
CA GLN A 82 -13.65 -15.51 14.19
C GLN A 82 -13.43 -17.01 13.92
N THR A 83 -12.59 -17.38 12.96
CA THR A 83 -12.28 -18.79 12.68
C THR A 83 -11.17 -19.35 13.58
N LEU A 84 -10.22 -18.52 13.99
CA LEU A 84 -9.10 -18.93 14.85
C LEU A 84 -9.54 -19.20 16.29
N MET A 85 -10.44 -18.39 16.85
CA MET A 85 -10.83 -18.48 18.25
C MET A 85 -11.48 -19.84 18.63
N PRO A 86 -12.40 -20.41 17.83
CA PRO A 86 -12.91 -21.76 18.05
C PRO A 86 -11.83 -22.84 18.02
N LEU A 87 -10.82 -22.72 17.15
CA LEU A 87 -9.72 -23.70 17.09
C LEU A 87 -8.83 -23.64 18.33
N ILE A 88 -8.58 -22.44 18.87
CA ILE A 88 -7.85 -22.27 20.13
C ILE A 88 -8.62 -22.90 21.29
N GLU A 89 -9.95 -22.73 21.33
CA GLU A 89 -10.79 -23.36 22.36
C GLU A 89 -10.84 -24.88 22.21
N GLU A 90 -10.92 -25.39 20.97
CA GLU A 90 -10.88 -26.81 20.65
C GLU A 90 -9.55 -27.44 21.06
N GLU A 91 -8.42 -26.82 20.71
CA GLU A 91 -7.06 -27.24 21.10
C GLU A 91 -6.94 -27.37 22.62
N LYS A 92 -7.35 -26.33 23.37
CA LYS A 92 -7.33 -26.35 24.84
C LYS A 92 -8.16 -27.48 25.43
N LYS A 93 -9.33 -27.76 24.84
CA LYS A 93 -10.18 -28.87 25.29
C LYS A 93 -9.52 -30.21 25.02
N ILE A 94 -8.90 -30.40 23.86
CA ILE A 94 -8.19 -31.63 23.51
C ILE A 94 -6.96 -31.81 24.41
N GLU A 95 -6.21 -30.75 24.68
CA GLU A 95 -5.05 -30.77 25.58
C GLU A 95 -5.45 -31.15 27.01
N ALA A 96 -6.58 -30.63 27.52
CA ALA A 96 -7.12 -31.04 28.82
C ALA A 96 -7.53 -32.52 28.85
N GLN A 97 -8.10 -33.03 27.75
CA GLN A 97 -8.43 -34.46 27.61
C GLN A 97 -7.18 -35.33 27.56
N GLU A 98 -6.16 -34.90 26.82
CA GLU A 98 -4.86 -35.57 26.73
C GLU A 98 -4.22 -35.67 28.12
N ALA A 99 -4.14 -34.57 28.86
CA ALA A 99 -3.59 -34.54 30.22
C ALA A 99 -4.34 -35.46 31.19
N ALA A 100 -5.67 -35.51 31.09
CA ALA A 100 -6.48 -36.42 31.90
C ALA A 100 -6.22 -37.90 31.57
N LEU A 101 -6.03 -38.23 30.28
CA LEU A 101 -5.68 -39.58 29.84
C LEU A 101 -4.26 -39.97 30.28
N GLU A 102 -3.30 -39.05 30.21
CA GLU A 102 -1.93 -39.27 30.71
C GLU A 102 -1.90 -39.56 32.21
N GLU A 103 -2.65 -38.79 33.00
CA GLU A 103 -2.76 -39.03 34.43
C GLU A 103 -3.40 -40.40 34.71
N LYS A 104 -4.49 -40.72 33.99
CA LYS A 104 -5.18 -42.01 34.11
C LYS A 104 -4.28 -43.18 33.71
N GLU A 105 -3.47 -43.05 32.66
CA GLU A 105 -2.49 -44.05 32.23
C GLU A 105 -1.43 -44.28 33.33
N ARG A 106 -0.91 -43.19 33.88
CA ARG A 106 0.16 -43.20 34.89
C ARG A 106 -0.24 -43.96 36.16
N ILE A 107 -1.45 -43.70 36.67
CA ILE A 107 -1.94 -44.29 37.92
C ILE A 107 -2.50 -45.70 37.74
N ASN A 108 -2.77 -46.13 36.50
CA ASN A 108 -3.36 -47.43 36.25
C ASN A 108 -2.32 -48.55 36.34
N VAL A 109 -2.60 -49.53 37.20
CA VAL A 109 -1.72 -50.67 37.48
C VAL A 109 -2.05 -51.90 36.61
N VAL A 110 -3.20 -51.90 35.93
CA VAL A 110 -3.64 -53.02 35.08
C VAL A 110 -3.11 -52.79 33.66
N ALA A 111 -2.25 -53.70 33.19
CA ALA A 111 -1.54 -53.54 31.91
C ALA A 111 -2.47 -53.42 30.70
N GLU A 112 -3.51 -54.25 30.60
CA GLU A 112 -4.46 -54.22 29.49
C GLU A 112 -5.25 -52.89 29.43
N GLU A 113 -5.72 -52.41 30.58
CA GLU A 113 -6.43 -51.14 30.67
C GLU A 113 -5.49 -49.96 30.40
N ARG A 114 -4.24 -50.01 30.89
CA ARG A 114 -3.20 -49.02 30.58
C ARG A 114 -2.98 -48.92 29.06
N GLN A 115 -2.83 -50.05 28.37
CA GLN A 115 -2.68 -50.08 26.92
C GLN A 115 -3.91 -49.51 26.19
N ARG A 116 -5.13 -49.71 26.72
CA ARG A 116 -6.34 -49.08 26.15
C ARG A 116 -6.29 -47.55 26.30
N ILE A 117 -5.92 -47.06 27.48
CA ILE A 117 -5.79 -45.61 27.75
C ILE A 117 -4.70 -44.99 26.86
N GLU A 118 -3.55 -45.66 26.69
CA GLU A 118 -2.48 -45.20 25.81
C GLU A 118 -2.97 -45.02 24.37
N LYS A 119 -3.75 -45.97 23.83
CA LYS A 119 -4.36 -45.85 22.50
C LYS A 119 -5.33 -44.68 22.43
N GLU A 120 -6.18 -44.50 23.44
CA GLU A 120 -7.11 -43.36 23.52
C GLU A 120 -6.34 -42.02 23.57
N ARG A 121 -5.25 -41.95 24.33
CA ARG A 121 -4.36 -40.77 24.40
C ARG A 121 -3.73 -40.50 23.04
N TYR A 122 -3.23 -41.51 22.36
CA TYR A 122 -2.59 -41.37 21.05
C TYR A 122 -3.56 -40.85 19.98
N GLU A 123 -4.81 -41.33 19.96
CA GLU A 123 -5.85 -40.78 19.07
C GLU A 123 -6.22 -39.34 19.44
N THR A 124 -6.18 -38.98 20.72
CA THR A 124 -6.39 -37.60 21.20
C THR A 124 -5.24 -36.68 20.73
N GLN A 125 -3.99 -37.14 20.81
CA GLN A 125 -2.82 -36.43 20.28
C GLN A 125 -2.90 -36.19 18.77
N LYS A 126 -3.37 -37.18 18.00
CA LYS A 126 -3.58 -36.99 16.55
C LYS A 126 -4.60 -35.89 16.27
N LYS A 127 -5.70 -35.85 17.02
CA LYS A 127 -6.71 -34.78 16.88
C LYS A 127 -6.13 -33.42 17.21
N ARG A 128 -5.35 -33.31 18.30
CA ARG A 128 -4.64 -32.10 18.68
C ARG A 128 -3.75 -31.58 17.54
N ARG A 129 -2.89 -32.44 16.99
CA ARG A 129 -2.01 -32.08 15.86
C ARG A 129 -2.79 -31.58 14.65
N ALA A 130 -3.91 -32.20 14.32
CA ALA A 130 -4.75 -31.77 13.20
C ALA A 130 -5.39 -30.39 13.45
N VAL A 131 -5.72 -30.05 14.70
CA VAL A 131 -6.21 -28.71 15.07
C VAL A 131 -5.07 -27.69 15.04
N GLU A 132 -3.90 -28.04 15.57
CA GLU A 132 -2.69 -27.21 15.53
C GLU A 132 -2.27 -26.86 14.09
N GLU A 133 -2.30 -27.84 13.17
CA GLU A 133 -1.97 -27.62 11.76
C GLU A 133 -2.93 -26.61 11.11
N LYS A 134 -4.25 -26.77 11.32
CA LYS A 134 -5.25 -25.80 10.84
C LYS A 134 -5.07 -24.42 11.46
N LYS A 135 -4.76 -24.36 12.77
CA LYS A 135 -4.50 -23.11 13.47
C LYS A 135 -3.32 -22.38 12.84
N TRP A 136 -2.24 -23.11 12.58
CA TRP A 136 -1.02 -22.56 11.99
C TRP A 136 -1.24 -22.04 10.56
N GLU A 137 -1.99 -22.75 9.72
CA GLU A 137 -2.36 -22.27 8.39
C GLU A 137 -3.12 -20.94 8.44
N ILE A 138 -4.06 -20.83 9.38
CA ILE A 138 -4.87 -19.63 9.58
C ILE A 138 -4.01 -18.48 10.14
N GLU A 139 -3.15 -18.74 11.12
CA GLU A 139 -2.21 -17.76 11.69
C GLU A 139 -1.22 -17.21 10.64
N ASN A 140 -0.76 -18.06 9.73
CA ASN A 140 0.08 -17.62 8.61
C ASN A 140 -0.69 -16.69 7.66
N SER A 141 -1.95 -17.01 7.36
CA SER A 141 -2.80 -16.10 6.57
C SER A 141 -3.02 -14.77 7.29
N PHE A 142 -3.22 -14.80 8.60
CA PHE A 142 -3.41 -13.62 9.44
C PHE A 142 -2.20 -12.68 9.41
N THR A 143 -1.00 -13.24 9.56
CA THR A 143 0.27 -12.49 9.54
C THR A 143 0.46 -11.75 8.21
N LYS A 144 0.06 -12.38 7.10
CA LYS A 144 0.12 -11.75 5.77
C LYS A 144 -0.83 -10.55 5.67
N GLU A 145 -2.05 -10.68 6.15
CA GLU A 145 -3.03 -9.58 6.11
C GLU A 145 -2.64 -8.43 7.06
N GLU A 146 -2.03 -8.73 8.22
CA GLU A 146 -1.48 -7.69 9.11
C GLU A 146 -0.33 -6.92 8.45
N GLY A 147 0.57 -7.59 7.73
CA GLY A 147 1.60 -6.93 6.93
C GLY A 147 1.01 -6.02 5.83
N GLY A 148 -0.11 -6.45 5.22
CA GLY A 148 -0.86 -5.64 4.26
C GLY A 148 -1.46 -4.38 4.88
N LEU A 149 -2.05 -4.48 6.08
CA LEU A 149 -2.59 -3.34 6.81
C LEU A 149 -1.49 -2.33 7.17
N GLU A 150 -0.35 -2.80 7.66
CA GLU A 150 0.79 -1.93 7.99
C GLU A 150 1.33 -1.21 6.75
N ALA A 151 1.47 -1.92 5.63
CA ALA A 151 1.90 -1.33 4.37
C ALA A 151 0.92 -0.27 3.85
N THR A 152 -0.38 -0.56 3.92
CA THR A 152 -1.46 0.37 3.53
C THR A 152 -1.43 1.63 4.39
N ALA A 153 -1.28 1.50 5.71
CA ALA A 153 -1.18 2.63 6.63
C ALA A 153 0.06 3.51 6.33
N LYS A 154 1.22 2.89 6.07
CA LYS A 154 2.44 3.63 5.67
C LYS A 154 2.27 4.35 4.34
N ALA A 155 1.61 3.73 3.36
CA ALA A 155 1.33 4.38 2.08
C ALA A 155 0.39 5.58 2.25
N TYR A 156 -0.66 5.42 3.06
CA TYR A 156 -1.61 6.49 3.35
C TYR A 156 -0.93 7.68 4.05
N GLN A 157 -0.06 7.41 5.03
CA GLN A 157 0.68 8.47 5.71
C GLN A 157 1.56 9.28 4.75
N ARG A 158 2.24 8.63 3.80
CA ARG A 158 3.03 9.34 2.79
C ARG A 158 2.19 10.28 1.94
N LEU A 159 0.97 9.87 1.60
CA LEU A 159 0.03 10.71 0.86
C LEU A 159 -0.46 11.90 1.68
N LEU A 160 -0.64 11.74 3.00
CA LEU A 160 -0.94 12.86 3.90
C LEU A 160 0.22 13.85 3.97
N ASP A 161 1.45 13.35 4.13
CA ASP A 161 2.65 14.21 4.19
C ASP A 161 2.85 14.98 2.86
N GLU A 162 2.60 14.32 1.73
CA GLU A 162 2.66 14.95 0.41
C GLU A 162 1.57 16.02 0.23
N GLU A 163 0.34 15.71 0.64
CA GLU A 163 -0.79 16.64 0.62
C GLU A 163 -0.52 17.89 1.46
N GLU A 164 -0.02 17.73 2.69
CA GLU A 164 0.35 18.85 3.57
C GLU A 164 1.41 19.74 2.91
N SER A 165 2.43 19.12 2.31
CA SER A 165 3.48 19.84 1.56
C SER A 165 2.92 20.62 0.37
N LEU A 166 1.98 20.03 -0.38
CA LEU A 166 1.34 20.67 -1.53
C LEU A 166 0.43 21.83 -1.12
N TYR A 167 -0.35 21.70 -0.04
CA TYR A 167 -1.11 22.82 0.51
C TYR A 167 -0.20 23.95 0.98
N GLY A 168 0.92 23.64 1.65
CA GLY A 168 1.90 24.65 2.04
C GLY A 168 2.51 25.40 0.85
N LYS A 169 2.74 24.72 -0.28
CA LYS A 169 3.17 25.37 -1.54
C LYS A 169 2.07 26.25 -2.13
N LEU A 170 0.83 25.77 -2.12
CA LEU A 170 -0.32 26.52 -2.63
C LEU A 170 -0.49 27.84 -1.86
N ASP A 171 -0.44 27.79 -0.54
CA ASP A 171 -0.50 28.96 0.35
C ASP A 171 0.65 29.94 0.09
N ALA A 172 1.84 29.44 -0.28
CA ALA A 172 2.99 30.28 -0.61
C ALA A 172 2.84 30.98 -1.97
N LEU A 173 2.12 30.37 -2.92
CA LEU A 173 1.83 30.97 -4.23
C LEU A 173 0.69 32.01 -4.17
N GLU A 174 -0.16 31.94 -3.14
CA GLU A 174 -1.28 32.87 -2.92
C GLU A 174 -0.90 34.10 -2.07
N LYS A 175 0.33 34.16 -1.53
CA LYS A 175 0.90 35.29 -0.78
C LYS A 175 1.73 36.21 -1.66
#